data_AF-A0A353B771-F1
#
_entry.id   AF-A0A353B771-F1
#
_cell.length_a   1.000
_cell.length_b   1.000
_cell.length_c   1.000
_cell.angle_alpha   90.00
_cell.angle_beta   90.00
_cell.angle_gamma   90.00
#
_symmetry.space_group_name_H-M   'P 1'
#
loop_
_entity.id
_entity.type
_entity.pdbx_description
1 polymer ?
#
loop_
_entity_poly.entity_id
_entity_poly.type
_entity_poly.pdbx_seq_one_letter_code
_entity_poly.pdbx_strand_id
1 'polypeptide(L)'
;MARTRIPISQADEDARIRREQLDLSTAEIGLSVRTTNCLEEKGIFTVRDLLHSTPKDLLSISNFGEKTLEEVYTALEEKGYYRPNRQPR
;
A
#
# COMPACT_ATOMS: atom_id res chain seq x y z
N MET A 1 31.97 -2.72 -30.49
CA MET A 1 30.50 -2.93 -30.49
C MET A 1 29.99 -2.57 -29.11
N ALA A 2 29.00 -1.67 -29.06
CA ALA A 2 28.65 -0.88 -27.88
C ALA A 2 28.07 -1.74 -26.74
N ARG A 3 28.68 -1.65 -25.56
CA ARG A 3 28.05 -2.04 -24.30
C ARG A 3 26.99 -1.00 -24.02
N THR A 4 25.72 -1.32 -24.27
CA THR A 4 24.60 -0.46 -23.87
C THR A 4 24.51 -0.46 -22.34
N ARG A 5 25.36 0.35 -21.70
CA ARG A 5 25.20 0.74 -20.30
C ARG A 5 24.15 1.82 -20.29
N ILE A 6 22.87 1.43 -20.35
CA ILE A 6 21.80 2.32 -19.93
C ILE A 6 21.99 2.47 -18.42
N PRO A 7 22.32 3.66 -17.91
CA PRO A 7 22.26 3.89 -16.47
C PRO A 7 20.78 3.77 -16.11
N ILE A 8 20.43 2.72 -15.36
CA ILE A 8 19.12 2.58 -14.77
C ILE A 8 18.95 3.84 -13.90
N SER A 9 18.03 4.71 -14.28
CA SER A 9 17.78 5.96 -13.58
C SER A 9 17.38 5.63 -12.14
N GLN A 10 17.81 6.42 -11.15
CA GLN A 10 17.40 6.21 -9.75
C GLN A 10 15.87 6.08 -9.62
N ALA A 11 15.11 6.81 -10.47
CA ALA A 11 13.66 6.72 -10.54
C ALA A 11 13.11 5.32 -10.93
N ASP A 12 13.83 4.57 -11.78
CA ASP A 12 13.44 3.21 -12.16
C ASP A 12 13.73 2.22 -11.03
N GLU A 13 14.83 2.42 -10.29
CA GLU A 13 15.17 1.61 -9.11
C GLU A 13 14.18 1.86 -7.97
N ASP A 14 13.83 3.12 -7.71
CA ASP A 14 12.78 3.50 -6.76
C ASP A 14 11.41 2.93 -7.16
N ALA A 15 11.09 2.92 -8.45
CA ALA A 15 9.85 2.33 -8.95
C ALA A 15 9.82 0.80 -8.79
N ARG A 16 10.97 0.13 -8.93
CA ARG A 16 11.11 -1.30 -8.68
C ARG A 16 10.97 -1.63 -7.20
N ILE A 17 11.68 -0.90 -6.33
CA ILE A 17 11.58 -1.05 -4.87
C ILE A 17 10.15 -0.79 -4.41
N ARG A 18 9.51 0.27 -4.92
CA ARG A 18 8.09 0.54 -4.65
C ARG A 18 7.21 -0.57 -5.17
N ARG A 19 7.47 -1.19 -6.31
CA ARG A 19 6.66 -2.32 -6.80
C ARG A 19 6.78 -3.54 -5.91
N GLU A 20 7.98 -3.84 -5.44
CA GLU A 20 8.25 -4.97 -4.56
C GLU A 20 7.60 -4.77 -3.18
N GLN A 21 7.57 -3.53 -2.70
CA GLN A 21 6.85 -3.18 -1.48
C GLN A 21 5.30 -3.25 -1.63
N LEU A 22 4.77 -3.19 -2.86
CA LEU A 22 3.32 -3.36 -3.10
C LEU A 22 2.89 -4.82 -2.95
N ASP A 23 3.82 -5.76 -3.18
CA ASP A 23 3.59 -7.18 -3.03
C ASP A 23 3.64 -7.64 -1.56
N LEU A 24 4.05 -6.76 -0.64
CA LEU A 24 4.01 -7.06 0.79
C LEU A 24 2.56 -7.28 1.26
N SER A 25 2.39 -8.26 2.13
CA SER A 25 1.09 -8.53 2.74
C SER A 25 0.70 -7.42 3.72
N THR A 26 -0.60 -7.17 3.85
CA THR A 26 -1.18 -6.26 4.85
C THR A 26 -0.76 -6.63 6.28
N ALA A 27 -0.54 -7.92 6.53
CA ALA A 27 0.03 -8.43 7.78
C ALA A 27 1.49 -8.01 8.03
N GLU A 28 2.31 -7.83 6.98
CA GLU A 28 3.72 -7.43 7.10
C GLU A 28 3.90 -5.92 7.28
N ILE A 29 2.87 -5.13 6.99
CA ILE A 29 2.88 -3.69 7.24
C ILE A 29 2.64 -3.36 8.73
N GLY A 30 2.42 -4.36 9.58
CA GLY A 30 2.20 -4.17 11.01
C GLY A 30 0.80 -3.67 11.36
N LEU A 31 -0.19 -3.98 10.53
CA LEU A 31 -1.59 -3.66 10.85
C LEU A 31 -2.11 -4.49 12.03
N SER A 32 -3.06 -3.92 12.77
CA SER A 32 -3.76 -4.65 13.82
C SER A 32 -4.47 -5.88 13.25
N VAL A 33 -4.52 -6.97 14.01
CA VAL A 33 -5.26 -8.20 13.66
C VAL A 33 -6.70 -7.90 13.24
N ARG A 34 -7.34 -6.90 13.85
CA ARG A 34 -8.68 -6.43 13.47
C ARG A 34 -8.71 -5.89 12.05
N THR A 35 -7.77 -5.03 11.73
CA THR A 35 -7.62 -4.38 10.44
C THR A 35 -7.28 -5.41 9.36
N THR A 36 -6.35 -6.32 9.63
CA THR A 36 -5.99 -7.43 8.73
C THR A 36 -7.19 -8.31 8.43
N ASN A 37 -7.92 -8.77 9.44
CA ASN A 37 -9.11 -9.61 9.24
C ASN A 37 -10.20 -8.92 8.40
N CYS A 38 -10.42 -7.62 8.58
CA CYS A 38 -11.41 -6.89 7.77
C CYS A 38 -10.95 -6.72 6.31
N LEU A 39 -9.65 -6.58 6.07
CA LEU A 39 -9.09 -6.52 4.73
C LEU A 39 -9.17 -7.89 4.04
N GLU A 40 -8.84 -8.96 4.75
CA GLU A 40 -8.93 -10.34 4.25
C GLU A 40 -10.36 -10.74 3.90
N GLU A 41 -11.36 -10.32 4.68
CA GLU A 41 -12.78 -10.57 4.40
C GLU A 41 -13.22 -9.94 3.07
N LYS A 42 -12.56 -8.86 2.67
CA LYS A 42 -12.77 -8.19 1.39
C LYS A 42 -11.89 -8.74 0.25
N GLY A 43 -11.05 -9.72 0.55
CA GLY A 43 -10.06 -10.28 -0.38
C GLY A 43 -8.80 -9.43 -0.57
N ILE A 44 -8.53 -8.50 0.35
CA ILE A 44 -7.35 -7.64 0.33
C ILE A 44 -6.27 -8.25 1.23
N PHE A 45 -5.31 -8.94 0.61
CA PHE A 45 -4.19 -9.55 1.33
C PHE A 45 -2.91 -8.75 1.17
N THR A 46 -2.80 -7.91 0.13
CA THR A 46 -1.58 -7.19 -0.22
C THR A 46 -1.77 -5.67 -0.20
N VAL A 47 -0.66 -4.94 -0.06
CA VAL A 47 -0.63 -3.47 -0.20
C VAL A 47 -1.14 -3.05 -1.58
N ARG A 48 -0.86 -3.85 -2.62
CA ARG A 48 -1.37 -3.64 -3.98
C ARG A 48 -2.89 -3.65 -4.03
N ASP A 49 -3.51 -4.69 -3.46
CA ASP A 49 -4.98 -4.81 -3.43
C ASP A 49 -5.62 -3.69 -2.60
N LEU A 50 -4.94 -3.30 -1.53
CA LEU A 50 -5.33 -2.19 -0.68
C LEU A 50 -5.31 -0.85 -1.44
N LEU A 51 -4.27 -0.59 -2.25
CA LEU A 51 -4.16 0.61 -3.09
C LEU A 51 -5.14 0.62 -4.26
N HIS A 52 -5.49 -0.56 -4.79
CA HIS A 52 -6.56 -0.69 -5.78
C HIS A 52 -7.95 -0.54 -5.15
N SER A 53 -8.07 -0.77 -3.85
CA SER A 53 -9.31 -0.61 -3.10
C SER A 53 -9.58 0.85 -2.76
N THR A 54 -10.85 1.26 -2.86
CA THR A 54 -11.22 2.64 -2.52
C THR A 54 -11.61 2.77 -1.04
N PRO A 55 -11.39 3.95 -0.42
CA PRO A 55 -11.80 4.23 0.96
C PRO A 55 -13.27 3.94 1.22
N LYS A 56 -14.15 4.29 0.27
CA LYS A 56 -15.60 4.06 0.39
C LYS A 56 -15.94 2.60 0.55
N ASP A 57 -15.19 1.77 -0.16
CA ASP A 57 -15.40 0.34 -0.25
C ASP A 57 -14.82 -0.38 0.98
N LEU A 58 -13.78 0.19 1.58
CA LEU A 58 -13.29 -0.18 2.92
C LEU A 58 -14.28 0.23 4.02
N LEU A 59 -14.78 1.47 4.00
CA LEU A 59 -15.77 1.99 4.94
C LEU A 59 -17.14 1.29 4.87
N SER A 60 -17.41 0.56 3.78
CA SER A 60 -18.64 -0.22 3.63
C SER A 60 -18.60 -1.56 4.36
N ILE A 61 -17.44 -1.98 4.87
CA ILE A 61 -17.29 -3.25 5.59
C ILE A 61 -17.86 -3.09 7.00
N SER A 62 -18.85 -3.92 7.36
CA SER A 62 -19.28 -4.06 8.75
C SER A 62 -18.06 -4.48 9.57
N ASN A 63 -17.64 -3.66 10.53
CA ASN A 63 -16.42 -3.77 11.36
C ASN A 63 -15.20 -2.93 10.90
N PHE A 64 -15.30 -2.22 9.78
CA PHE A 64 -14.26 -1.30 9.33
C PHE A 64 -14.64 0.13 9.70
N GLY A 65 -13.96 0.68 10.70
CA GLY A 65 -14.20 2.03 11.21
C GLY A 65 -13.14 3.04 10.78
N GLU A 66 -13.30 4.28 11.21
CA GLU A 66 -12.31 5.34 10.99
C GLU A 66 -10.93 4.97 11.57
N LYS A 67 -10.89 4.30 12.74
CA LYS A 67 -9.63 3.83 13.36
C LYS A 67 -8.87 2.83 12.50
N THR A 68 -9.53 1.76 12.05
CA THR A 68 -8.88 0.74 11.21
C THR A 68 -8.48 1.33 9.86
N LEU A 69 -9.31 2.23 9.32
CA LEU A 69 -9.00 2.98 8.12
C LEU A 69 -7.73 3.84 8.28
N GLU A 70 -7.61 4.54 9.40
CA GLU A 70 -6.46 5.40 9.72
C GLU A 70 -5.18 4.59 9.97
N GLU A 71 -5.26 3.43 10.62
CA GLU A 71 -4.14 2.48 10.74
C GLU A 71 -3.62 2.04 9.37
N VAL A 72 -4.53 1.64 8.47
CA VAL A 72 -4.18 1.27 7.09
C VAL A 72 -3.44 2.40 6.39
N TYR A 73 -3.92 3.64 6.54
CA TYR A 73 -3.27 4.78 5.92
C TYR A 73 -1.94 5.14 6.53
N THR A 74 -1.82 5.03 7.86
CA THR A 74 -0.56 5.28 8.56
C THR A 74 0.49 4.27 8.11
N ALA A 75 0.13 2.99 8.02
CA ALA A 75 1.01 1.93 7.54
C ALA A 75 1.41 2.11 6.07
N LEU A 76 0.49 2.55 5.21
CA LEU A 76 0.79 2.95 3.83
C LEU A 76 1.76 4.14 3.77
N GLU A 77 1.53 5.18 4.57
CA GLU A 77 2.37 6.38 4.65
C GLU A 77 3.77 6.05 5.18
N GLU A 78 3.90 5.16 6.16
CA GLU A 78 5.19 4.66 6.68
C GLU A 78 6.01 3.92 5.61
N LYS A 79 5.34 3.24 4.67
CA LYS A 79 5.98 2.60 3.51
C LYS A 79 6.21 3.57 2.34
N GLY A 80 5.82 4.83 2.48
CA GLY A 80 5.99 5.86 1.45
C GLY A 80 4.92 5.85 0.36
N TYR A 81 3.78 5.18 0.59
CA TYR A 81 2.61 5.26 -0.29
C TYR A 81 1.69 6.38 0.18
N TYR A 82 1.73 7.48 -0.55
CA TYR A 82 0.82 8.60 -0.33
C TYR A 82 -0.40 8.47 -1.23
N ARG A 83 -1.58 8.80 -0.72
CA ARG A 83 -2.73 9.00 -1.60
C ARG A 83 -2.41 10.11 -2.59
N PRO A 84 -2.90 10.05 -3.84
CA PRO A 84 -2.68 11.11 -4.83
C PRO A 84 -3.17 12.50 -4.37
N ASN A 85 -3.99 12.57 -3.31
CA ASN A 85 -4.50 13.82 -2.74
C ASN A 85 -3.84 14.26 -1.42
N ARG A 86 -2.81 13.53 -0.95
CA ARG A 86 -1.97 13.86 0.21
C ARG A 86 -0.51 13.84 -0.24
N GLN A 87 -0.12 14.70 -1.17
CA GLN A 87 1.30 14.99 -1.30
C GLN A 87 1.74 15.81 -0.09
N PRO A 88 2.77 15.40 0.67
CA PRO A 88 3.42 16.33 1.58
C PRO A 88 3.94 17.50 0.74
N ARG A 89 3.57 18.71 1.15
CA ARG A 89 4.07 19.96 0.59
C ARG A 89 5.55 20.14 0.91
#